data_AF-A0A847C252-F1
#
_entry.id   AF-A0A847C252-F1
#
_cell.length_a   1.000
_cell.length_b   1.000
_cell.length_c   1.000
_cell.angle_alpha   90.00
_cell.angle_beta   90.00
_cell.angle_gamma   90.00
#
_symmetry.space_group_name_H-M   'P 1'
#
loop_
_entity.id
_entity.type
_entity.pdbx_description
1 polymer ?
#
loop_
_entity_poly.entity_id
_entity_poly.type
_entity_poly.pdbx_seq_one_letter_code
_entity_poly.pdbx_strand_id
1 'polypeptide(L)'
;MPKSEEYRPTYSKSQADLAKAVCRYQTERMDEKITLAELCRRFQAAESFPHEIGLFLGYPAEDVQGFIINEAKCEKCTGVWKVYGDEITAKTAFEKYKKCTQDYFSRWQSGKSIEKLAVAC
;
A
#
# COMPACT_ATOMS: atom_id res chain seq x y z
N MET A 1 20.07 -10.22 23.62
CA MET A 1 19.48 -9.04 22.94
C MET A 1 18.75 -9.55 21.70
N PRO A 2 17.41 -9.46 21.61
CA PRO A 2 16.69 -10.08 20.51
C PRO A 2 16.92 -9.26 19.24
N LYS A 3 17.30 -9.97 18.17
CA LYS A 3 17.50 -9.43 16.82
C LYS A 3 16.17 -8.80 16.38
N SER A 4 16.21 -7.54 15.94
CA SER A 4 15.10 -6.90 15.25
C SER A 4 14.90 -7.64 13.93
N GLU A 5 13.93 -8.55 13.90
CA GLU A 5 13.44 -9.20 12.69
C GLU A 5 13.05 -8.10 11.69
N GLU A 6 13.78 -8.04 10.60
CA GLU A 6 13.63 -7.09 9.49
C GLU A 6 12.21 -7.22 8.92
N TYR A 7 11.37 -6.19 9.07
CA TYR A 7 10.12 -6.13 8.31
C TYR A 7 10.46 -5.77 6.86
N ARG A 8 10.85 -6.79 6.10
CA ARG A 8 10.91 -6.74 4.64
C ARG A 8 9.53 -7.17 4.14
N PRO A 9 8.73 -6.31 3.48
CA PRO A 9 7.54 -6.77 2.81
C PRO A 9 8.00 -7.73 1.71
N THR A 10 7.89 -9.02 1.96
CA THR A 10 8.11 -10.02 0.91
C THR A 10 6.88 -9.96 0.03
N TYR A 11 7.01 -9.32 -1.13
CA TYR A 11 6.02 -9.42 -2.19
C TYR A 11 5.80 -10.91 -2.47
N SER A 12 4.66 -11.46 -2.04
CA SER A 12 4.31 -12.82 -2.41
C SER A 12 4.09 -12.84 -3.92
N LYS A 13 4.53 -13.90 -4.60
CA LYS A 13 4.22 -14.09 -6.03
C LYS A 13 2.71 -13.93 -6.29
N SER A 14 1.86 -14.35 -5.35
CA SER A 14 0.42 -14.17 -5.42
C SER A 14 -0.04 -12.71 -5.42
N GLN A 15 0.59 -11.78 -4.68
CA GLN A 15 0.24 -10.36 -4.75
C GLN A 15 0.74 -9.70 -6.03
N ALA A 16 1.90 -10.11 -6.54
CA ALA A 16 2.36 -9.67 -7.86
C ALA A 16 1.44 -10.20 -8.97
N ASP A 17 0.95 -11.44 -8.84
CA ASP A 17 0.04 -12.07 -9.79
C ASP A 17 -1.40 -11.53 -9.67
N LEU A 18 -1.84 -11.16 -8.47
CA LEU A 18 -3.09 -10.45 -8.25
C LEU A 18 -3.01 -9.01 -8.78
N ALA A 19 -1.91 -8.29 -8.57
CA ALA A 19 -1.69 -6.99 -9.20
C ALA A 19 -1.73 -7.11 -10.74
N LYS A 20 -1.16 -8.18 -11.32
CA LYS A 20 -1.32 -8.50 -12.74
C LYS A 20 -2.78 -8.80 -13.11
N ALA A 21 -3.54 -9.51 -12.27
CA ALA A 21 -4.94 -9.84 -12.53
C ALA A 21 -5.90 -8.64 -12.39
N VAL A 22 -5.65 -7.73 -11.44
CA VAL A 22 -6.36 -6.45 -11.31
C VAL A 22 -6.07 -5.57 -12.52
N CYS A 23 -4.82 -5.55 -13.01
CA CYS A 23 -4.50 -4.91 -14.29
C CYS A 23 -5.25 -5.57 -15.46
N ARG A 24 -5.43 -6.91 -15.47
CA ARG A 24 -6.18 -7.61 -16.53
C ARG A 24 -7.66 -7.24 -16.58
N TYR A 25 -8.34 -6.97 -15.46
CA TYR A 25 -9.80 -6.75 -15.45
C TYR A 25 -10.25 -5.36 -15.92
N GLN A 26 -9.33 -4.38 -16.02
CA GLN A 26 -9.62 -3.04 -16.58
C GLN A 26 -9.01 -2.83 -17.98
N THR A 27 -8.41 -3.88 -18.57
CA THR A 27 -7.68 -3.82 -19.84
C THR A 27 -8.54 -4.35 -20.99
N GLU A 28 -9.49 -3.55 -21.46
CA GLU A 28 -9.75 -3.51 -22.91
C GLU A 28 -8.98 -2.36 -23.59
N ARG A 29 -8.29 -1.48 -22.84
CA ARG A 29 -7.61 -0.30 -23.43
C ARG A 29 -6.28 0.16 -22.83
N MET A 30 -5.66 -0.53 -21.86
CA MET A 30 -4.43 -0.03 -21.23
C MET A 30 -3.29 -1.05 -21.24
N ASP A 31 -2.19 -0.63 -21.84
CA ASP A 31 -0.96 -1.38 -22.10
C ASP A 31 -0.37 -2.05 -20.84
N GLU A 32 0.29 -3.19 -21.02
CA GLU A 32 0.61 -4.24 -20.03
C GLU A 32 1.50 -3.84 -18.84
N LYS A 33 1.82 -2.55 -18.64
CA LYS A 33 2.67 -2.05 -17.55
C LYS A 33 2.22 -0.66 -17.08
N ILE A 34 1.55 -0.57 -15.92
CA ILE A 34 1.45 0.70 -15.20
C ILE A 34 2.84 1.01 -14.62
N THR A 35 3.58 1.85 -15.33
CA THR A 35 4.90 2.31 -14.87
C THR A 35 4.75 3.52 -13.95
N LEU A 36 5.75 3.79 -13.10
CA LEU A 36 5.81 5.06 -12.36
C LEU A 36 5.71 6.27 -13.29
N ALA A 37 6.27 6.17 -14.51
CA ALA A 37 6.18 7.22 -15.52
C ALA A 37 4.74 7.45 -16.00
N GLU A 38 3.96 6.39 -16.19
CA GLU A 38 2.53 6.47 -16.52
C GLU A 38 1.75 7.18 -15.42
N LEU A 39 2.01 6.76 -14.17
CA LEU A 39 1.35 7.34 -13.01
C LEU A 39 1.71 8.82 -12.86
N CYS A 40 2.99 9.19 -12.97
CA CYS A 40 3.44 10.58 -12.95
C CYS A 40 2.79 11.43 -14.04
N ARG A 41 2.63 10.89 -15.25
CA ARG A 41 1.97 11.61 -16.35
C ARG A 41 0.50 11.85 -16.03
N ARG A 42 -0.22 10.85 -15.52
CA ARG A 42 -1.61 10.98 -15.09
C ARG A 42 -1.75 11.97 -13.93
N PHE A 43 -0.83 11.97 -12.98
CA PHE A 43 -0.76 12.97 -11.92
C PHE A 43 -0.66 14.40 -12.42
N GLN A 44 0.07 14.63 -13.51
CA GLN A 44 0.26 15.96 -14.10
C GLN A 44 -0.91 16.38 -14.99
N ALA A 45 -1.63 15.42 -15.59
CA ALA A 45 -2.66 15.68 -16.59
C ALA A 45 -4.10 15.58 -16.07
N ALA A 46 -4.35 14.88 -14.95
CA ALA A 46 -5.69 14.59 -14.49
C ALA A 46 -6.21 15.62 -13.47
N GLU A 47 -7.51 15.90 -13.53
CA GLU A 47 -8.24 16.61 -12.45
C GLU A 47 -8.44 15.73 -11.20
N SER A 48 -8.40 14.40 -11.37
CA SER A 48 -8.61 13.42 -10.29
C SER A 48 -7.38 12.57 -10.01
N PHE A 49 -7.21 12.22 -8.74
CA PHE A 49 -6.04 11.51 -8.25
C PHE A 49 -6.11 10.02 -8.66
N PRO A 50 -5.04 9.45 -9.27
CA PRO A 50 -5.06 8.06 -9.73
C PRO A 50 -5.09 7.09 -8.55
N HIS A 51 -6.18 6.35 -8.41
CA HIS A 51 -6.42 5.41 -7.31
C HIS A 51 -5.44 4.23 -7.28
N GLU A 52 -4.79 3.94 -8.42
CA GLU A 52 -3.81 2.86 -8.60
C GLU A 52 -2.49 3.10 -7.85
N ILE A 53 -2.27 4.33 -7.34
CA ILE A 53 -1.11 4.62 -6.48
C ILE A 53 -1.04 3.69 -5.27
N GLY A 54 -2.18 3.16 -4.81
CA GLY A 54 -2.24 2.22 -3.68
C GLY A 54 -1.35 0.99 -3.89
N LEU A 55 -1.14 0.55 -5.13
CA LEU A 55 -0.22 -0.56 -5.45
C LEU A 55 1.23 -0.18 -5.15
N PHE A 56 1.62 1.06 -5.42
CA PHE A 56 2.96 1.58 -5.14
C PHE A 56 3.17 1.87 -3.64
N LEU A 57 2.09 2.15 -2.90
CA LEU A 57 2.12 2.28 -1.44
C LEU A 57 2.16 0.92 -0.72
N GLY A 58 2.13 -0.19 -1.48
CA GLY A 58 2.15 -1.55 -0.93
C GLY A 58 0.81 -2.00 -0.34
N TYR A 59 -0.29 -1.35 -0.72
CA TYR A 59 -1.62 -1.83 -0.34
C TYR A 59 -1.96 -3.11 -1.13
N PRO A 60 -2.72 -4.05 -0.53
CA PRO A 60 -3.15 -5.24 -1.23
C PRO A 60 -3.91 -4.91 -2.52
N ALA A 61 -3.62 -5.61 -3.61
CA ALA A 61 -4.24 -5.36 -4.90
C ALA A 61 -5.77 -5.47 -4.86
N GLU A 62 -6.29 -6.40 -4.06
CA GLU A 62 -7.74 -6.59 -3.83
C GLU A 62 -8.39 -5.35 -3.21
N ASP A 63 -7.70 -4.68 -2.30
CA ASP A 63 -8.21 -3.48 -1.63
C ASP A 63 -8.15 -2.27 -2.56
N VAL A 64 -7.09 -2.15 -3.37
CA VAL A 64 -7.00 -1.10 -4.41
C VAL A 64 -8.10 -1.29 -5.46
N GLN A 65 -8.31 -2.52 -5.92
CA GLN A 65 -9.38 -2.84 -6.85
C GLN A 65 -10.76 -2.55 -6.24
N GLY A 66 -10.99 -2.99 -5.00
CA GLY A 66 -12.24 -2.76 -4.30
C GLY A 66 -12.52 -1.29 -4.07
N PHE A 67 -11.49 -0.48 -3.80
CA PHE A 67 -11.62 0.97 -3.69
C PHE A 67 -12.06 1.62 -5.00
N ILE A 68 -11.50 1.18 -6.13
CA ILE A 68 -11.86 1.70 -7.46
C ILE A 68 -13.28 1.28 -7.83
N ILE A 69 -13.61 -0.01 -7.70
CA ILE A 69 -14.92 -0.55 -8.10
C ILE A 69 -16.06 0.01 -7.25
N ASN A 70 -15.85 0.12 -5.93
CA ASN A 70 -16.89 0.59 -5.02
C ASN A 70 -16.86 2.11 -4.81
N GLU A 71 -16.04 2.86 -5.57
CA GLU A 71 -15.90 4.32 -5.44
C GLU A 71 -15.66 4.78 -3.99
N ALA A 72 -14.73 4.10 -3.29
CA ALA A 72 -14.44 4.33 -1.88
C ALA A 72 -15.61 4.09 -0.90
N LYS A 73 -16.71 3.43 -1.31
CA LYS A 73 -17.85 3.08 -0.44
C LYS A 73 -17.83 1.58 -0.12
N CYS A 74 -18.75 1.13 0.73
CA CYS A 74 -19.01 -0.28 1.03
C CYS A 74 -17.77 -1.09 1.48
N GLU A 75 -16.85 -0.43 2.18
CA GLU A 75 -15.69 -1.10 2.75
C GLU A 75 -16.11 -2.05 3.89
N LYS A 76 -15.35 -3.14 4.04
CA LYS A 76 -15.55 -4.11 5.13
C LYS A 76 -15.03 -3.57 6.45
N CYS A 77 -13.86 -2.92 6.40
CA CYS A 77 -13.32 -2.19 7.53
C CYS A 77 -12.36 -1.09 7.07
N THR A 78 -12.06 -0.15 7.96
CA THR A 78 -11.17 0.99 7.68
C THR A 78 -10.07 1.07 8.73
N GLY A 79 -8.84 1.28 8.28
CA GLY A 79 -7.68 1.52 9.12
C GLY A 79 -6.66 2.39 8.40
N VAL A 80 -5.46 1.84 8.13
CA VAL A 80 -4.43 2.54 7.34
C VAL A 80 -4.88 2.75 5.89
N TRP A 81 -5.71 1.83 5.37
CA TRP A 81 -6.46 1.96 4.11
C TRP A 81 -7.88 1.40 4.30
N LYS A 82 -8.74 1.55 3.28
CA LYS A 82 -10.08 0.93 3.23
C LYS A 82 -9.96 -0.50 2.72
N VAL A 83 -10.52 -1.45 3.47
CA VAL A 83 -10.39 -2.89 3.20
C VAL A 83 -11.62 -3.41 2.49
N TYR A 84 -11.38 -4.13 1.40
CA TYR A 84 -12.37 -4.81 0.57
C TYR A 84 -12.10 -6.32 0.49
N GLY A 85 -10.85 -6.75 0.70
CA GLY A 85 -10.42 -8.14 0.75
C GLY A 85 -10.61 -8.79 2.12
N ASP A 86 -9.55 -9.41 2.64
CA ASP A 86 -9.53 -10.10 3.94
C ASP A 86 -9.30 -9.12 5.11
N GLU A 87 -10.34 -8.95 5.93
CA GLU A 87 -10.30 -8.10 7.13
C GLU A 87 -9.27 -8.53 8.18
N ILE A 88 -9.09 -9.83 8.39
CA ILE A 88 -8.21 -10.36 9.44
C ILE A 88 -6.76 -10.06 9.05
N THR A 89 -6.42 -10.34 7.79
CA THR A 89 -5.09 -10.04 7.24
C THR A 89 -4.81 -8.54 7.27
N ALA A 90 -5.79 -7.71 6.89
CA ALA A 90 -5.65 -6.25 6.93
C ALA A 90 -5.51 -5.70 8.36
N LYS A 91 -6.32 -6.16 9.32
CA LYS A 91 -6.23 -5.77 10.74
C LYS A 91 -4.85 -6.13 11.32
N THR A 92 -4.35 -7.32 11.02
CA THR A 92 -3.00 -7.76 11.43
C THR A 92 -1.92 -6.83 10.86
N ALA A 93 -2.07 -6.41 9.60
CA ALA A 93 -1.15 -5.46 8.99
C ALA A 93 -1.24 -4.06 9.63
N PHE A 94 -2.44 -3.56 9.93
CA PHE A 94 -2.66 -2.29 10.63
C PHE A 94 -1.97 -2.26 11.99
N GLU A 95 -2.07 -3.35 12.77
CA GLU A 95 -1.39 -3.47 14.05
C GLU A 95 0.13 -3.40 13.94
N LYS A 96 0.71 -4.07 12.92
CA LYS A 96 2.15 -3.99 12.63
C LYS A 96 2.57 -2.56 12.29
N TYR A 97 1.83 -1.87 11.42
CA TYR A 97 2.10 -0.48 11.06
C TYR A 97 1.97 0.46 12.28
N LYS A 98 0.93 0.28 13.10
CA LYS A 98 0.72 1.06 14.32
C LYS A 98 1.87 0.89 15.30
N LYS A 99 2.30 -0.36 15.54
CA LYS A 99 3.43 -0.67 16.44
C LYS A 99 4.74 -0.03 15.95
N CYS A 100 5.03 -0.16 14.65
CA CYS A 100 6.21 0.45 14.04
C CYS A 100 6.18 1.98 14.19
N THR A 101 5.05 2.60 13.82
CA THR A 101 4.86 4.05 13.92
C THR A 101 5.04 4.54 15.36
N GLN A 102 4.52 3.81 16.34
CA GLN A 102 4.66 4.16 17.77
C GLN A 102 6.11 4.07 18.26
N ASP A 103 6.86 3.04 17.87
CA ASP A 103 8.29 2.92 18.23
C ASP A 103 9.11 4.06 17.61
N TYR A 104 8.89 4.34 16.33
CA TYR A 104 9.54 5.47 15.65
C TYR A 104 9.21 6.80 16.30
N PHE A 105 7.94 7.04 16.61
CA PHE A 105 7.49 8.27 17.25
C PHE A 105 8.06 8.43 18.67
N SER A 106 8.16 7.35 19.43
CA SER A 106 8.77 7.35 20.77
C SER A 106 10.28 7.64 20.70
N ARG A 107 10.95 7.13 19.67
CA ARG A 107 12.38 7.38 19.42
C ARG A 107 12.64 8.81 18.95
N TRP A 108 11.78 9.35 18.10
CA TRP A 108 11.83 10.74 17.68
C TRP A 108 11.62 11.69 18.87
N GLN A 109 10.62 11.44 19.72
CA GLN A 109 10.37 12.23 20.93
C GLN A 109 11.52 12.19 21.94
N SER A 110 12.30 11.11 21.99
CA SER A 110 13.53 11.04 22.81
C SER A 110 14.73 11.74 22.20
N GLY A 111 14.53 12.55 21.15
CA GLY A 111 15.53 13.43 20.55
C GLY A 111 16.37 12.77 19.46
N LYS A 112 16.02 11.56 19.01
CA LYS A 112 16.67 10.96 17.83
C LYS A 112 16.18 11.67 16.58
N SER A 113 17.11 12.07 15.72
CA SER A 113 16.77 12.73 14.46
C SER A 113 16.15 11.73 13.46
N ILE A 114 15.32 12.20 12.52
CA ILE A 114 14.52 11.35 11.63
C ILE A 114 15.42 10.64 10.63
N GLU A 115 16.53 11.27 10.26
CA GLU A 115 17.58 10.71 9.42
C GLU A 115 18.24 9.48 10.06
N LYS A 116 18.36 9.47 11.40
CA LYS A 116 18.87 8.31 12.15
C LYS A 116 17.81 7.21 12.36
N LEU A 117 16.54 7.53 12.14
CA LEU A 117 15.44 6.57 12.18
C LEU A 117 15.18 5.96 10.80
N ALA A 118 15.51 6.68 9.72
CA ALA A 118 15.45 6.15 8.37
C ALA A 118 16.41 4.95 8.24
N VAL A 119 15.85 3.77 8.06
CA VAL A 119 16.61 2.57 7.70
C VAL A 119 16.90 2.66 6.21
N ALA A 120 18.16 2.45 5.81
CA ALA A 120 18.52 2.42 4.40
C ALA A 120 17.78 1.28 3.68
N CYS A 121 17.16 1.61 2.54
CA CYS A 121 16.38 0.71 1.69
C CYS A 121 17.28 -0.17 0.82
#